data_AF-A0A0S7WFP5-F1
#
_entry.id   AF-A0A0S7WFP5-F1
#
_cell.length_a   1.000
_cell.length_b   1.000
_cell.length_c   1.000
_cell.angle_alpha   90.00
_cell.angle_beta   90.00
_cell.angle_gamma   90.00
#
_symmetry.space_group_name_H-M   'P 1'
#
loop_
_entity.id
_entity.type
_entity.pdbx_description
1 polymer ?
#
loop_
_entity_poly.entity_id
_entity_poly.type
_entity_poly.pdbx_seq_one_letter_code
_entity_poly.pdbx_strand_id
1 'polypeptide(L)'
;EPEQIEKAKEVGADIIEINTGKYSEANTEKELARIKSGAAYARKLGLRVHAGHGLNCLNIEALKEIREIEEVSIGHSIVANAALLGLGEATKRMREELEK
;
A
#
# COMPACT_ATOMS: atom_id res chain seq x y z
N GLU A 1 -1.04 3.29 -12.77
CA GLU A 1 -1.29 4.06 -13.99
C GLU A 1 -2.48 3.41 -14.69
N PRO A 2 -3.46 4.17 -15.22
CA PRO A 2 -4.70 3.59 -15.75
C PRO A 2 -4.45 2.48 -16.79
N GLU A 3 -3.57 2.72 -17.75
CA GLU A 3 -3.22 1.73 -18.79
C GLU A 3 -2.65 0.42 -18.21
N GLN A 4 -1.83 0.50 -17.15
CA GLN A 4 -1.28 -0.68 -16.48
C GLN A 4 -2.37 -1.45 -15.71
N ILE A 5 -3.34 -0.73 -15.14
CA ILE A 5 -4.47 -1.32 -14.42
C ILE A 5 -5.41 -2.05 -15.39
N GLU A 6 -5.67 -1.45 -16.55
CA GLU A 6 -6.46 -2.07 -17.63
C GLU A 6 -5.79 -3.35 -18.13
N LYS A 7 -4.48 -3.31 -18.40
CA LYS A 7 -3.75 -4.51 -18.79
C LYS A 7 -3.78 -5.61 -17.75
N ALA A 8 -3.69 -5.26 -16.46
CA ALA A 8 -3.83 -6.24 -15.39
C ALA A 8 -5.21 -6.94 -15.44
N LYS A 9 -6.27 -6.19 -15.76
CA LYS A 9 -7.61 -6.77 -15.97
C LYS A 9 -7.66 -7.65 -17.22
N GLU A 10 -7.08 -7.21 -18.33
CA GLU A 10 -7.06 -7.96 -19.60
C GLU A 10 -6.37 -9.31 -19.48
N VAL A 11 -5.26 -9.39 -18.72
CA VAL A 11 -4.57 -10.66 -18.47
C VAL A 11 -5.27 -11.56 -17.45
N GLY A 12 -6.43 -11.13 -16.92
CA GLY A 12 -7.23 -11.91 -16.00
C GLY A 12 -6.73 -11.94 -14.56
N ALA A 13 -5.97 -10.92 -14.11
CA ALA A 13 -5.55 -10.84 -12.72
C ALA A 13 -6.74 -10.62 -11.78
N ASP A 14 -6.71 -11.24 -10.60
CA ASP A 14 -7.69 -11.02 -9.54
C ASP A 14 -7.32 -9.81 -8.67
N ILE A 15 -6.02 -9.59 -8.47
CA ILE A 15 -5.44 -8.60 -7.56
C ILE A 15 -4.38 -7.80 -8.30
N ILE A 16 -4.27 -6.51 -7.98
CA ILE A 16 -3.08 -5.70 -8.27
C ILE A 16 -2.50 -5.15 -6.97
N GLU A 17 -1.18 -4.92 -6.95
CA GLU A 17 -0.52 -4.17 -5.88
C GLU A 17 -0.06 -2.81 -6.41
N ILE A 18 -0.58 -1.71 -5.84
CA ILE A 18 -0.18 -0.36 -6.21
C ILE A 18 1.18 -0.06 -5.57
N ASN A 19 2.17 0.28 -6.40
CA ASN A 19 3.47 0.74 -5.94
C ASN A 19 3.37 2.12 -5.26
N THR A 20 3.70 2.14 -3.96
CA THR A 20 3.71 3.34 -3.11
C THR A 20 5.10 3.99 -2.97
N GLY A 21 6.12 3.53 -3.69
CA GLY A 21 7.50 4.01 -3.54
C GLY A 21 7.66 5.52 -3.66
N LYS A 22 7.11 6.11 -4.73
CA LYS A 22 7.10 7.56 -4.93
C LYS A 22 6.41 8.32 -3.80
N TYR A 23 5.33 7.73 -3.27
CA TYR A 23 4.64 8.28 -2.10
C TYR A 23 5.52 8.17 -0.84
N SER A 24 6.17 7.03 -0.62
CA SER A 24 7.01 6.80 0.55
C SER A 24 8.28 7.65 0.56
N GLU A 25 8.83 7.99 -0.60
CA GLU A 25 10.03 8.84 -0.73
C GLU A 25 9.70 10.34 -0.60
N ALA A 26 8.63 10.80 -1.25
CA ALA A 26 8.32 12.23 -1.34
C ALA A 26 7.22 12.69 -0.35
N ASN A 27 6.38 11.77 0.12
CA ASN A 27 5.23 11.99 1.00
C ASN A 27 4.35 13.19 0.60
N THR A 28 4.01 13.29 -0.69
CA THR A 28 3.22 14.40 -1.24
C THR A 28 1.76 14.04 -1.42
N GLU A 29 0.88 15.02 -1.25
CA GLU A 29 -0.57 14.89 -1.55
C GLU A 29 -0.82 14.44 -3.00
N LYS A 30 0.05 14.87 -3.94
CA LYS A 30 -0.02 14.45 -5.34
C LYS A 30 0.12 12.94 -5.51
N GLU A 31 1.12 12.33 -4.86
CA GLU A 31 1.33 10.89 -4.95
C GLU A 31 0.25 10.11 -4.21
N LEU A 32 -0.25 10.63 -3.08
CA LEU A 32 -1.39 10.05 -2.39
C LEU A 32 -2.66 10.09 -3.26
N ALA A 33 -2.94 11.21 -3.93
CA ALA A 33 -4.05 11.35 -4.86
C ALA A 33 -3.93 10.39 -6.06
N ARG A 34 -2.71 10.15 -6.55
CA ARG A 34 -2.43 9.15 -7.59
C ARG A 34 -2.79 7.74 -7.11
N ILE A 35 -2.39 7.36 -5.89
CA ILE A 35 -2.71 6.07 -5.29
C ILE A 35 -4.23 5.93 -5.14
N LYS A 36 -4.89 6.93 -4.54
CA LYS A 36 -6.35 6.94 -4.34
C LYS A 36 -7.12 6.79 -5.65
N SER A 37 -6.75 7.57 -6.67
CA SER A 37 -7.38 7.50 -7.98
C SER A 37 -7.15 6.15 -8.67
N GLY A 38 -5.94 5.59 -8.56
CA GLY A 38 -5.60 4.28 -9.09
C GLY A 38 -6.39 3.15 -8.41
N ALA A 39 -6.51 3.19 -7.08
CA ALA A 39 -7.26 2.20 -6.31
C ALA A 39 -8.75 2.23 -6.66
N ALA A 40 -9.35 3.43 -6.71
CA ALA A 40 -10.73 3.62 -7.16
C ALA A 40 -10.96 3.10 -8.59
N TYR A 41 -10.02 3.34 -9.49
CA TYR A 41 -10.13 2.85 -10.87
C TYR A 41 -10.03 1.33 -10.96
N ALA A 42 -9.07 0.71 -10.28
CA ALA A 42 -8.91 -0.73 -10.25
C ALA A 42 -10.15 -1.44 -9.68
N ARG A 43 -10.74 -0.90 -8.61
CA ARG A 43 -12.00 -1.41 -8.06
C ARG A 43 -13.15 -1.35 -9.05
N LYS A 44 -13.28 -0.28 -9.84
CA LYS A 44 -14.31 -0.18 -10.89
C LYS A 44 -14.17 -1.26 -11.96
N LEU A 45 -12.94 -1.72 -12.23
CA LEU A 45 -12.68 -2.84 -13.15
C LEU A 45 -12.86 -4.22 -12.49
N GLY A 46 -13.28 -4.26 -11.22
CA GLY A 46 -13.47 -5.49 -10.45
C GLY A 46 -12.18 -6.15 -10.00
N LEU A 47 -11.05 -5.43 -9.99
CA LEU A 47 -9.80 -5.90 -9.41
C LEU A 47 -9.81 -5.67 -7.90
N ARG A 48 -9.28 -6.61 -7.13
CA ARG A 48 -8.92 -6.39 -5.74
C ARG A 48 -7.63 -5.56 -5.69
N VAL A 49 -7.50 -4.69 -4.68
CA VAL A 49 -6.39 -3.72 -4.63
C VAL A 49 -5.59 -3.93 -3.37
N HIS A 50 -4.31 -4.21 -3.54
CA HIS A 50 -3.31 -4.19 -2.49
C HIS A 50 -2.41 -2.96 -2.70
N ALA A 51 -1.59 -2.62 -1.71
CA ALA A 51 -0.56 -1.58 -1.87
C ALA A 51 0.71 -1.94 -1.09
N GLY A 52 1.85 -1.41 -1.52
CA GLY A 52 3.12 -1.73 -0.87
C GLY A 52 4.27 -0.98 -1.49
N HIS A 53 5.47 -1.28 -0.98
CA HIS A 53 6.76 -0.66 -1.35
C HIS A 53 7.03 0.70 -0.66
N GLY A 54 7.90 0.68 0.35
CA GLY A 54 8.37 1.87 1.08
C GLY A 54 7.52 2.29 2.29
N LEU A 55 6.40 1.61 2.54
CA LEU A 55 5.52 1.90 3.68
C LEU A 55 6.21 1.64 5.03
N ASN A 56 5.89 2.48 6.01
CA ASN A 56 6.39 2.45 7.37
C ASN A 56 5.38 3.05 8.36
N CYS A 57 5.67 2.98 9.67
CA CYS A 57 4.76 3.43 10.72
C CYS A 57 4.38 4.93 10.67
N LEU A 58 5.11 5.76 9.91
CA LEU A 58 4.87 7.20 9.84
C LEU A 58 4.03 7.61 8.62
N ASN A 59 4.11 6.84 7.52
CA ASN A 59 3.41 7.18 6.28
C ASN A 59 2.21 6.27 5.99
N ILE A 60 2.02 5.20 6.75
CA ILE A 60 0.92 4.27 6.51
C ILE A 60 -0.46 4.90 6.79
N GLU A 61 -0.52 5.88 7.69
CA GLU A 61 -1.75 6.54 8.13
C GLU A 61 -2.58 7.08 6.95
N ALA A 62 -1.94 7.75 6.01
CA ALA A 62 -2.64 8.39 4.89
C ALA A 62 -3.31 7.38 3.93
N LEU A 63 -2.86 6.12 3.93
CA LEU A 63 -3.43 5.07 3.09
C LEU A 63 -4.71 4.46 3.69
N LYS A 64 -4.92 4.57 5.01
CA LYS A 64 -6.09 4.00 5.71
C LYS A 64 -7.42 4.56 5.19
N GLU A 65 -7.40 5.82 4.74
CA GLU A 65 -8.58 6.49 4.18
C GLU A 65 -8.96 5.99 2.76
N ILE A 66 -8.12 5.15 2.14
CA ILE A 66 -8.35 4.60 0.80
C ILE A 66 -8.99 3.21 0.95
N ARG A 67 -10.31 3.20 1.14
CA ARG A 67 -11.12 1.99 1.40
C ARG A 67 -11.01 0.90 0.33
N GLU A 68 -10.59 1.28 -0.88
CA GLU A 68 -10.40 0.35 -1.96
C GLU A 68 -9.24 -0.63 -1.73
N ILE A 69 -8.24 -0.24 -0.92
CA ILE A 69 -7.08 -1.07 -0.56
C ILE A 69 -7.51 -2.09 0.50
N GLU A 70 -7.37 -3.38 0.19
CA GLU A 70 -7.73 -4.50 1.07
C GLU A 70 -6.56 -4.95 1.97
N GLU A 71 -5.34 -4.84 1.47
CA GLU A 71 -4.14 -5.35 2.14
C GLU A 71 -2.93 -4.47 1.80
N VAL A 72 -2.00 -4.36 2.75
CA VAL A 72 -0.70 -3.73 2.51
C VAL A 72 0.48 -4.68 2.75
N SER A 73 1.40 -4.69 1.80
CA SER A 73 2.63 -5.49 1.84
C SER A 73 3.78 -4.64 2.38
N ILE A 74 4.26 -4.94 3.59
CA ILE A 74 5.31 -4.17 4.28
C ILE A 74 6.49 -5.09 4.64
N GLY A 75 7.68 -4.77 4.10
CA GLY A 75 8.90 -5.55 4.31
C GLY A 75 9.97 -4.80 5.11
N HIS A 76 10.73 -3.94 4.41
CA HIS A 76 11.94 -3.30 4.95
C HIS A 76 11.72 -2.59 6.29
N SER A 77 10.61 -1.87 6.47
CA SER A 77 10.32 -1.17 7.73
C SER A 77 10.20 -2.13 8.92
N ILE A 78 9.55 -3.29 8.74
CA ILE A 78 9.42 -4.29 9.80
C ILE A 78 10.79 -4.90 10.12
N VAL A 79 11.55 -5.30 9.10
CA VAL A 79 12.88 -5.91 9.29
C VAL A 79 13.87 -4.94 9.94
N ALA A 80 13.85 -3.66 9.56
CA ALA A 80 14.69 -2.63 10.15
C ALA A 80 14.37 -2.43 11.65
N ASN A 81 13.08 -2.37 12.01
CA ASN A 81 12.67 -2.26 13.41
C ASN A 81 12.98 -3.55 14.20
N ALA A 82 12.91 -4.72 13.56
CA ALA A 82 13.20 -6.00 14.19
C ALA A 82 14.64 -6.11 14.70
N ALA A 83 15.60 -5.37 14.11
CA ALA A 83 16.98 -5.30 14.61
C ALA A 83 17.08 -4.71 16.03
N LEU A 84 16.08 -3.92 16.45
CA LEU A 84 16.04 -3.28 17.77
C LEU A 84 14.99 -3.92 18.70
N LEU A 85 13.84 -4.32 18.15
CA LEU A 85 12.68 -4.78 18.92
C LEU A 85 12.50 -6.30 18.90
N GLY A 86 13.14 -7.00 17.97
CA GLY A 86 12.78 -8.36 17.58
C GLY A 86 11.61 -8.41 16.60
N LEU A 87 11.54 -9.46 15.78
CA LEU A 87 10.57 -9.56 14.67
C LEU A 87 9.11 -9.58 15.15
N GLY A 88 8.82 -10.26 16.27
CA GLY A 88 7.47 -10.35 16.82
C GLY A 88 6.92 -8.97 17.20
N GLU A 89 7.70 -8.19 17.95
CA GLU A 89 7.30 -6.86 18.40
C GLU A 89 7.24 -5.86 17.25
N ALA A 90 8.20 -5.91 16.31
CA ALA A 90 8.18 -5.06 15.12
C ALA A 90 6.93 -5.31 14.25
N THR A 91 6.52 -6.57 14.09
CA THR A 91 5.31 -6.94 13.36
C THR A 91 4.05 -6.48 14.10
N LYS A 92 3.97 -6.71 15.41
CA LYS A 92 2.85 -6.27 16.25
C LYS A 92 2.66 -4.76 16.19
N ARG A 93 3.75 -4.00 16.34
CA ARG A 93 3.73 -2.54 16.24
C ARG A 93 3.20 -2.05 14.90
N MET A 94 3.65 -2.64 13.77
CA MET A 94 3.14 -2.26 12.46
C MET A 94 1.63 -2.55 12.32
N ARG A 95 1.17 -3.69 12.85
CA ARG A 95 -0.26 -4.03 12.84
C ARG A 95 -1.08 -3.04 13.68
N GLU A 96 -0.61 -2.67 14.86
CA GLU A 96 -1.27 -1.66 15.70
C GLU A 96 -1.34 -0.31 15.00
N GLU A 97 -0.29 0.12 14.30
CA GLU A 97 -0.34 1.33 13.50
C GLU A 97 -1.29 1.22 12.30
N LEU A 98 -1.64 0.03 11.82
CA LEU A 98 -2.62 -0.16 10.74
C LEU A 98 -4.06 -0.18 11.25
N GLU A 99 -4.29 -0.72 12.45
CA GLU A 99 -5.63 -0.92 13.05
C GLU A 99 -6.16 0.31 13.80
N LYS A 100 -5.28 1.24 14.21
CA LYS A 100 -5.66 2.53 14.82
C LYS A 100 -6.41 3.41 13.83
#